data_AF-A0A5N5EQ20-F1
#
_entry.id   AF-A0A5N5EQ20-F1
#
_cell.length_a   1.000
_cell.length_b   1.000
_cell.length_c   1.000
_cell.angle_alpha   90.00
_cell.angle_beta   90.00
_cell.angle_gamma   90.00
#
_symmetry.space_group_name_H-M   'P 1'
#
loop_
_entity.id
_entity.type
_entity.pdbx_description
1 polymer ?
#
loop_
_entity_poly.entity_id
_entity_poly.type
_entity_poly.pdbx_seq_one_letter_code
_entity_poly.pdbx_strand_id
1 'polypeptide(L)'
;MQPVAAVTGSLDVQAWTSSPSLSSAANSAKGIDDPYGASGWASDSIRLLMGTPDANGDGIPDIWTLRVDGAVRFYAGSRTALSGSGTEIVGNGDGGWKNKMAIG
;
A
#
# COMPACT_ATOMS: atom_id res chain seq x y z
N MET A 1 -48.58 21.15 -18.59
CA MET A 1 -47.42 20.31 -18.97
C MET A 1 -46.21 20.84 -18.22
N GLN A 2 -45.64 20.04 -17.31
CA GLN A 2 -44.35 20.34 -16.70
C GLN A 2 -43.27 19.75 -17.62
N PRO A 3 -42.16 20.44 -17.90
CA PRO A 3 -41.11 19.86 -18.74
C PRO A 3 -40.39 18.73 -18.00
N VAL A 4 -40.13 17.63 -18.70
CA VAL A 4 -39.31 16.51 -18.21
C VAL A 4 -37.84 16.94 -18.18
N ALA A 5 -37.21 16.86 -17.01
CA ALA A 5 -35.78 17.08 -16.87
C ALA A 5 -35.03 15.92 -17.53
N ALA A 6 -34.09 16.23 -18.42
CA ALA A 6 -33.19 15.23 -18.98
C ALA A 6 -32.32 14.67 -17.85
N VAL A 7 -32.46 13.38 -17.56
CA VAL A 7 -31.47 12.64 -16.76
C VAL A 7 -30.25 12.47 -17.66
N THR A 8 -29.34 13.43 -17.61
CA THR A 8 -27.99 13.29 -18.15
C THR A 8 -27.10 12.71 -17.06
N GLY A 9 -27.28 11.42 -16.78
CA GLY A 9 -26.45 10.67 -15.86
C GLY A 9 -25.83 9.48 -16.56
N SER A 10 -24.75 9.71 -17.31
CA SER A 10 -23.75 8.65 -17.49
C SER A 10 -22.85 8.75 -16.27
N LEU A 11 -23.11 7.92 -15.26
CA LEU A 11 -22.27 7.81 -14.07
C LEU A 11 -21.24 6.68 -14.26
N ASP A 12 -20.66 6.56 -15.45
CA ASP A 12 -19.90 5.35 -15.80
C ASP A 12 -18.47 5.71 -16.26
N VAL A 13 -17.47 5.05 -15.65
CA VAL A 13 -16.03 5.01 -16.00
C VAL A 13 -15.09 6.10 -15.46
N GLN A 14 -15.54 7.26 -14.97
CA GLN A 14 -14.61 8.24 -14.39
C GLN A 14 -14.38 8.13 -12.88
N ALA A 15 -15.27 7.49 -12.11
CA ALA A 15 -15.26 7.56 -10.64
C ALA A 15 -14.05 6.92 -9.94
N TRP A 16 -13.32 6.00 -10.59
CA TRP A 16 -12.26 5.22 -9.94
C TRP A 16 -10.88 5.91 -9.99
N THR A 17 -10.61 6.70 -11.02
CA THR A 17 -9.33 7.42 -11.20
C THR A 17 -9.43 8.92 -10.91
N SER A 18 -10.64 9.43 -10.64
CA SER A 18 -10.92 10.85 -10.38
C SER A 18 -11.16 11.19 -8.92
N SER A 19 -10.88 10.28 -7.97
CA SER A 19 -10.82 10.66 -6.55
C SER A 19 -9.78 11.78 -6.43
N PRO A 20 -10.16 13.01 -6.04
CA PRO A 20 -9.29 14.18 -6.21
C PRO A 20 -7.89 14.01 -5.61
N SER A 21 -7.78 13.24 -4.52
CA SER A 21 -6.53 12.89 -3.83
C SER A 21 -5.58 11.99 -4.62
N LEU A 22 -6.05 11.31 -5.67
CA LEU A 22 -5.23 10.46 -6.54
C LEU A 22 -4.80 11.19 -7.82
N SER A 23 -5.49 12.26 -8.20
CA SER A 23 -5.25 12.99 -9.45
C SER A 23 -4.40 14.25 -9.29
N SER A 24 -4.28 14.79 -8.07
CA SER A 24 -3.45 15.96 -7.80
C SER A 24 -2.91 15.94 -6.37
N ALA A 25 -1.59 16.17 -6.25
CA ALA A 25 -0.90 16.34 -4.99
C ALA A 25 -1.57 17.38 -4.06
N ALA A 26 -2.14 18.45 -4.62
CA ALA A 26 -2.83 19.50 -3.87
C ALA A 26 -4.05 18.99 -3.08
N ASN A 27 -4.60 17.85 -3.48
CA ASN A 27 -5.75 17.20 -2.82
C ASN A 27 -5.32 16.04 -1.91
N SER A 28 -4.03 15.73 -1.82
CA SER A 28 -3.48 14.81 -0.82
C SER A 28 -3.60 15.43 0.57
N ALA A 29 -3.53 14.63 1.64
CA ALA A 29 -3.76 15.09 3.01
C ALA A 29 -2.86 16.26 3.47
N LYS A 30 -1.69 16.44 2.84
CA LYS A 30 -0.74 17.53 3.10
C LYS A 30 -0.65 18.57 1.98
N GLY A 31 -1.50 18.48 0.95
CA GLY A 31 -1.42 19.34 -0.25
C GLY A 31 -0.19 19.09 -1.13
N ILE A 32 0.54 18.00 -0.87
CA ILE A 32 1.68 17.51 -1.64
C ILE A 32 1.64 15.97 -1.69
N ASP A 33 2.38 15.38 -2.64
CA ASP A 33 2.66 13.94 -2.66
C ASP A 33 3.74 13.64 -1.63
N ASP A 34 3.31 13.38 -0.40
CA ASP A 34 4.19 13.03 0.70
C ASP A 34 4.39 11.51 0.77
N PRO A 35 5.63 10.99 0.62
CA PRO A 35 5.88 9.56 0.73
C PRO A 35 5.50 9.04 2.10
N TYR A 36 4.63 8.04 2.13
CA TYR A 36 4.21 7.41 3.37
C TYR A 36 5.32 6.53 3.99
N GLY A 37 6.19 5.93 3.17
CA GLY A 37 7.35 5.15 3.60
C GLY A 37 8.68 5.87 3.36
N ALA A 38 9.71 5.49 4.11
CA ALA A 38 11.09 5.93 3.90
C ALA A 38 11.66 5.46 2.54
N SER A 39 12.98 5.54 2.33
CA SER A 39 13.61 4.92 1.16
C SER A 39 13.52 3.38 1.21
N GLY A 40 13.59 2.73 0.04
CA GLY A 40 13.61 1.27 -0.07
C GLY A 40 12.25 0.59 -0.24
N TRP A 41 11.22 1.34 -0.62
CA TRP A 41 9.89 0.82 -0.99
C TRP A 41 9.65 0.69 -2.50
N ALA A 42 10.66 1.01 -3.32
CA ALA A 42 10.60 0.87 -4.76
C ALA A 42 10.60 -0.62 -5.18
N SER A 43 10.18 -0.89 -6.42
CA SER A 43 10.05 -2.24 -6.98
C SER A 43 11.38 -2.97 -7.14
N ASP A 44 12.49 -2.24 -7.17
CA ASP A 44 13.85 -2.79 -7.14
C ASP A 44 14.26 -3.32 -5.75
N SER A 45 13.49 -2.98 -4.71
CA SER A 45 13.75 -3.32 -3.31
C SER A 45 12.70 -4.29 -2.77
N ILE A 46 11.44 -4.13 -3.18
CA ILE A 46 10.30 -4.93 -2.72
C ILE A 46 9.64 -5.60 -3.92
N ARG A 47 9.60 -6.94 -3.89
CA ARG A 47 8.96 -7.77 -4.92
C ARG A 47 7.46 -7.90 -4.70
N LEU A 48 7.04 -8.09 -3.45
CA LEU A 48 5.64 -8.21 -3.06
C LEU A 48 5.40 -7.39 -1.81
N LEU A 49 4.31 -6.64 -1.83
CA LEU A 49 3.78 -5.90 -0.69
C LEU A 49 2.37 -6.39 -0.42
N MET A 50 2.09 -6.70 0.84
CA MET A 50 0.78 -7.17 1.29
C MET A 50 0.37 -6.35 2.50
N GLY A 51 -0.83 -5.77 2.45
CA GLY A 51 -1.50 -5.28 3.65
C GLY A 51 -2.29 -6.43 4.28
N THR A 52 -2.10 -6.68 5.56
CA THR A 52 -2.87 -7.68 6.32
C THR A 52 -3.82 -6.99 7.29
N PRO A 53 -4.85 -7.68 7.83
CA PRO A 53 -5.47 -7.25 9.07
C PRO A 53 -4.39 -7.01 10.15
N ASP A 54 -4.68 -6.10 11.09
CA ASP A 54 -3.85 -5.76 12.25
C ASP A 54 -3.30 -7.03 12.94
N ALA A 55 -2.03 -7.30 12.70
CA ALA A 55 -1.32 -8.51 13.11
C ALA A 55 -0.63 -8.33 14.47
N ASN A 56 -0.50 -7.09 14.94
CA ASN A 56 0.12 -6.76 16.22
C ASN A 56 -0.88 -6.36 17.32
N GLY A 57 -2.14 -6.08 16.97
CA GLY A 57 -3.24 -5.76 17.88
C GLY A 57 -3.38 -4.29 18.25
N ASP A 58 -2.76 -3.36 17.52
CA ASP A 58 -2.78 -1.92 17.81
C ASP A 58 -3.95 -1.14 17.17
N GLY A 59 -4.81 -1.83 16.41
CA GLY A 59 -5.94 -1.26 15.69
C GLY A 59 -5.55 -0.54 14.39
N ILE A 60 -4.30 -0.66 13.94
CA ILE A 60 -3.78 -0.09 12.69
C ILE A 60 -3.38 -1.25 11.75
N PRO A 61 -3.84 -1.28 10.49
CA PRO A 61 -3.41 -2.31 9.55
C PRO A 61 -1.89 -2.32 9.34
N ASP A 62 -1.31 -3.52 9.37
CA ASP A 62 0.12 -3.75 9.22
C ASP A 62 0.52 -4.07 7.77
N ILE A 63 1.82 -4.03 7.50
CA ILE A 63 2.39 -4.34 6.18
C ILE A 63 3.41 -5.47 6.27
N TRP A 64 3.31 -6.39 5.32
CA TRP A 64 4.29 -7.43 5.05
C TRP A 64 4.95 -7.20 3.71
N THR A 65 6.27 -7.40 3.64
CA THR A 65 7.01 -7.30 2.39
C THR A 65 7.82 -8.56 2.13
N LEU A 66 7.84 -8.99 0.87
CA LEU A 66 8.88 -9.86 0.33
C LEU A 66 9.86 -8.98 -0.42
N ARG A 67 11.08 -8.86 0.11
CA ARG A 67 12.16 -8.11 -0.51
C ARG A 67 12.78 -8.90 -1.66
N VAL A 68 13.43 -8.20 -2.59
CA VAL A 68 14.05 -8.82 -3.79
C VAL A 68 15.15 -9.84 -3.45
N ASP A 69 15.83 -9.61 -2.33
CA ASP A 69 16.85 -10.49 -1.75
C ASP A 69 16.25 -11.76 -1.11
N GLY A 70 14.93 -11.84 -1.01
CA GLY A 70 14.19 -12.97 -0.45
C GLY A 70 13.88 -12.83 1.05
N ALA A 71 14.25 -11.73 1.70
CA ALA A 71 13.86 -11.50 3.09
C ALA A 71 12.37 -11.17 3.19
N VAL A 72 11.70 -11.71 4.21
CA VAL A 72 10.32 -11.32 4.57
C VAL A 72 10.38 -10.42 5.79
N ARG A 73 9.74 -9.25 5.69
CA ARG A 73 9.73 -8.27 6.79
C ARG A 73 8.32 -7.84 7.16
N PHE A 74 8.12 -7.69 8.46
CA PHE A 74 6.93 -7.13 9.09
C PHE A 74 7.17 -5.66 9.41
N TYR A 75 6.17 -4.83 9.13
CA TYR A 75 6.15 -3.42 9.48
C TYR A 75 4.87 -3.15 10.25
N ALA A 76 5.02 -2.75 11.51
CA ALA A 76 3.90 -2.23 12.30
C ALA A 76 3.30 -1.02 11.61
N GLY A 77 1.99 -0.99 11.45
CA GLY A 77 1.26 0.08 10.80
C GLY A 77 1.46 1.44 11.48
N SER A 78 1.20 2.52 10.74
CA SER A 78 1.24 3.88 11.29
C SER A 78 0.20 4.77 10.65
N ARG A 79 -0.31 5.77 11.35
CA ARG A 79 -1.31 6.69 10.78
C ARG A 79 -0.67 7.83 9.97
N THR A 80 0.65 7.99 10.09
CA THR A 80 1.37 9.16 9.56
C THR A 80 2.49 8.80 8.62
N ALA A 81 3.36 7.85 9.00
CA ALA A 81 4.46 7.38 8.18
C ALA A 81 5.01 6.05 8.68
N LEU A 82 5.50 5.22 7.76
CA LEU A 82 6.26 4.01 8.01
C LEU A 82 7.76 4.31 8.02
N SER A 83 8.37 4.18 9.19
CA SER A 83 9.80 4.42 9.42
C SER A 83 10.55 3.13 9.72
N GLY A 84 11.86 3.15 9.47
CA GLY A 84 12.75 2.03 9.77
C GLY A 84 12.75 0.90 8.74
N SER A 85 13.53 -0.14 9.03
CA SER A 85 13.78 -1.25 8.11
C SER A 85 12.74 -2.37 8.16
N GLY A 86 11.79 -2.30 9.09
CA GLY A 86 10.90 -3.40 9.46
C GLY A 86 11.61 -4.48 10.26
N THR A 87 10.83 -5.33 10.92
CA THR A 87 11.29 -6.51 11.64
C THR A 87 11.50 -7.64 10.65
N GLU A 88 12.68 -8.27 10.66
CA GLU A 88 12.95 -9.43 9.82
C GLU A 88 12.29 -10.69 10.41
N ILE A 89 11.45 -11.34 9.60
CA ILE A 89 10.72 -12.56 9.99
C ILE A 89 11.33 -13.77 9.31
N VAL A 90 11.70 -13.63 8.03
CA VAL A 90 12.49 -14.61 7.30
C VAL A 90 13.74 -13.91 6.79
N GLY A 91 14.90 -14.32 7.31
CA GLY A 91 16.20 -13.84 6.83
C GLY A 91 16.58 -14.45 5.49
N ASN A 92 17.51 -13.80 4.78
CA ASN A 92 17.97 -14.20 3.45
C ASN A 92 19.23 -15.10 3.46
N GLY A 93 19.77 -15.42 4.64
CA GLY A 93 21.05 -16.13 4.79
C GLY A 93 21.08 -17.55 4.21
N ASP A 94 19.92 -18.19 4.05
CA ASP A 94 19.76 -19.50 3.42
C ASP A 94 19.03 -19.43 2.05
N GLY A 95 19.07 -18.26 1.40
CA GLY A 95 18.31 -17.97 0.18
C GLY A 95 16.88 -17.45 0.43
N GLY A 96 16.50 -17.28 1.69
CA GLY A 96 15.28 -16.59 2.08
C GLY A 96 14.01 -17.35 1.73
N TRP A 97 12.93 -16.61 1.48
CA TRP A 97 11.62 -17.16 1.14
C TRP A 97 11.64 -18.07 -0.10
N LYS A 98 12.55 -17.81 -1.05
CA LYS A 98 12.69 -18.60 -2.29
C LYS A 98 12.99 -20.08 -2.02
N ASN A 99 13.62 -20.37 -0.88
CA ASN A 99 14.00 -21.73 -0.48
C ASN A 99 13.06 -22.31 0.58
N LYS A 100 11.98 -21.62 0.93
CA LYS A 100 10.96 -22.14 1.85
C LYS A 100 9.89 -22.86 1.04
N MET A 101 9.56 -24.09 1.44
CA MET A 101 8.40 -24.79 0.89
C MET A 101 7.15 -24.14 1.44
N ALA A 102 6.49 -23.31 0.63
CA ALA A 102 5.23 -22.67 0.98
C ALA A 102 4.25 -22.78 -0.20
N ILE A 103 2.97 -22.98 0.13
CA ILE A 103 1.87 -22.81 -0.82
C ILE A 103 1.44 -21.35 -0.72
N GLY A 104 1.42 -20.67 -1.85
CA GLY A 104 0.82 -19.33 -2.01
C GLY A 104 -0.55 -19.43 -2.65
#